data_AF-A0A8D8FFJ0-F1
#
_entry.id   AF-A0A8D8FFJ0-F1
#
_cell.length_a   1.000
_cell.length_b   1.000
_cell.length_c   1.000
_cell.angle_alpha   90.00
_cell.angle_beta   90.00
_cell.angle_gamma   90.00
#
_symmetry.space_group_name_H-M   'P 1'
#
loop_
_entity.id
_entity.type
_entity.pdbx_description
1 polymer ?
#
loop_
_entity_poly.entity_id
_entity_poly.type
_entity_poly.pdbx_seq_one_letter_code
_entity_poly.pdbx_strand_id
1 'polypeptide(L)'
;IVSRSNCRNSAAGFYTEHLVEKKKFCAERLNGSFGSTGGGFYIADKEGNLSLRGIVSSVKVKPDGYALFTDVASYLPWIQEQIGGTNVQTTLSECGKKAAIDAGRPWPWQGQVYRNDSGSIQRVASVAIISELFLVSPAGVYSSSELRDPSQLSLTFTSHESGQAQVFHSQRIGKIIRHEKFYPESGSNNIALLQLQTPLRFSERLSPICLWRGDPKDLNVNNSNLR
;
A
#
# COMPACT_ATOMS: atom_id res chain seq x y z
N ILE A 1 -1.64 9.53 -13.04
CA ILE A 1 -0.68 10.26 -12.17
C ILE A 1 -0.63 11.70 -12.67
N VAL A 2 -0.51 12.70 -11.79
CA VAL A 2 -0.46 14.12 -12.20
C VAL A 2 0.93 14.71 -12.04
N SER A 3 1.21 15.77 -12.79
CA SER A 3 2.48 16.49 -12.70
C SER A 3 2.68 17.08 -11.30
N ARG A 4 3.95 17.26 -10.90
CA ARG A 4 4.27 17.90 -9.61
C ARG A 4 3.81 19.34 -9.53
N SER A 5 3.84 20.08 -10.65
CA SER A 5 3.33 21.45 -10.70
C SER A 5 1.84 21.49 -10.40
N ASN A 6 1.05 20.63 -11.05
CA ASN A 6 -0.39 20.55 -10.81
C ASN A 6 -0.66 20.13 -9.37
N CYS A 7 0.07 19.13 -8.86
CA CYS A 7 -0.09 18.72 -7.47
C CYS A 7 0.24 19.83 -6.48
N ARG A 8 1.38 20.51 -6.63
CA ARG A 8 1.74 21.62 -5.75
C ARG A 8 0.71 22.74 -5.81
N ASN A 9 0.26 23.11 -7.00
CA ASN A 9 -0.66 24.23 -7.17
C ASN A 9 -2.05 23.98 -6.57
N SER A 10 -2.51 22.72 -6.45
CA SER A 10 -3.83 22.44 -5.84
C SER A 10 -3.86 22.63 -4.31
N ALA A 11 -2.71 22.57 -3.63
CA ALA A 11 -2.58 22.97 -2.23
C ALA A 11 -1.14 23.37 -1.87
N ALA A 12 -0.74 24.57 -2.31
CA ALA A 12 0.64 25.06 -2.31
C ALA A 12 1.40 24.85 -0.99
N GLY A 13 0.84 25.24 0.17
CA GLY A 13 1.55 25.09 1.46
C GLY A 13 1.88 23.62 1.80
N PHE A 14 0.86 22.77 1.81
CA PHE A 14 1.02 21.36 2.19
C PHE A 14 1.92 20.57 1.24
N TYR A 15 1.70 20.70 -0.07
CA TYR A 15 2.48 19.94 -1.03
C TYR A 15 3.90 20.47 -1.14
N THR A 16 4.16 21.75 -0.89
CA THR A 16 5.54 22.27 -0.83
C THR A 16 6.33 21.63 0.31
N GLU A 17 5.69 21.39 1.47
CA GLU A 17 6.31 20.70 2.61
C GLU A 17 6.41 19.18 2.44
N HIS A 18 5.47 18.56 1.70
CA HIS A 18 5.33 17.10 1.64
C HIS A 18 5.82 16.46 0.33
N LEU A 19 5.95 17.21 -0.77
CA LEU A 19 6.57 16.78 -2.05
C LEU A 19 8.06 17.12 -2.16
N VAL A 20 8.72 17.37 -1.03
CA VAL A 20 10.14 17.71 -0.97
C VAL A 20 11.01 16.60 -1.60
N GLU A 21 10.58 15.34 -1.51
CA GLU A 21 11.34 14.19 -2.00
C GLU A 21 10.87 13.70 -3.38
N LYS A 22 11.82 13.23 -4.21
CA LYS A 22 11.52 12.66 -5.52
C LYS A 22 10.75 11.33 -5.49
N LYS A 23 10.63 10.69 -4.31
CA LYS A 23 10.02 9.37 -4.09
C LYS A 23 8.54 9.43 -3.71
N LYS A 24 7.86 10.50 -4.12
CA LYS A 24 6.42 10.69 -3.96
C LYS A 24 5.82 11.18 -5.26
N PHE A 25 4.57 10.80 -5.48
CA PHE A 25 3.78 11.27 -6.63
C PHE A 25 2.33 11.51 -6.21
N CYS A 26 1.62 12.29 -7.02
CA CYS A 26 0.21 12.55 -6.82
C CYS A 26 -0.60 11.88 -7.91
N ALA A 27 -1.81 11.43 -7.57
CA ALA A 27 -2.74 10.92 -8.55
C ALA A 27 -4.15 11.43 -8.30
N GLU A 28 -4.89 11.54 -9.40
CA GLU A 28 -6.31 11.88 -9.42
C GLU A 28 -7.17 10.79 -8.82
N ARG A 29 -8.35 11.21 -8.37
CA ARG A 29 -9.41 10.35 -7.87
C ARG A 29 -10.17 9.76 -9.05
N LEU A 30 -10.13 8.44 -9.24
CA LEU A 30 -10.99 7.75 -10.20
C LEU A 30 -12.15 7.09 -9.43
N ASN A 31 -13.40 7.51 -9.70
CA ASN A 31 -14.65 6.82 -9.31
C ASN A 31 -14.81 6.42 -7.82
N GLY A 32 -14.37 7.22 -6.85
CA GLY A 32 -14.62 6.92 -5.43
C GLY A 32 -13.55 7.41 -4.46
N SER A 33 -13.61 6.95 -3.20
CA SER A 33 -12.64 7.32 -2.16
C SER A 33 -11.22 6.84 -2.51
N PHE A 34 -10.18 7.60 -2.14
CA PHE A 34 -8.76 7.29 -2.37
C PHE A 34 -8.25 6.03 -1.66
N GLY A 35 -9.13 5.21 -1.09
CA GLY A 35 -8.79 4.22 -0.08
C GLY A 35 -8.41 4.88 1.25
N SER A 36 -8.24 4.06 2.29
CA SER A 36 -7.62 4.51 3.54
C SER A 36 -6.09 4.64 3.37
N THR A 37 -5.42 5.35 4.27
CA THR A 37 -3.95 5.39 4.37
C THR A 37 -3.35 3.99 4.18
N GLY A 38 -2.34 3.87 3.32
CA GLY A 38 -1.72 2.61 2.91
C GLY A 38 -2.42 1.84 1.78
N GLY A 39 -3.54 2.35 1.24
CA GLY A 39 -4.17 1.78 0.05
C GLY A 39 -3.24 1.82 -1.17
N GLY A 40 -3.28 0.78 -2.01
CA GLY A 40 -2.39 0.68 -3.17
C GLY A 40 -2.87 1.45 -4.40
N PHE A 41 -1.91 1.98 -5.16
CA PHE A 41 -2.06 2.44 -6.55
C PHE A 41 -1.42 1.41 -7.47
N TYR A 42 -2.19 0.92 -8.44
CA TYR A 42 -1.79 -0.21 -9.29
C TYR A 42 -1.68 0.21 -10.75
N ILE A 43 -0.74 -0.39 -11.47
CA ILE A 43 -0.58 -0.28 -12.93
C ILE A 43 -0.83 -1.65 -13.54
N ALA A 44 -1.61 -1.72 -14.61
CA ALA A 44 -1.85 -2.94 -15.38
C ALA A 44 -0.83 -3.07 -16.51
N ASP A 45 -0.34 -4.30 -16.76
CA ASP A 45 0.33 -4.66 -18.00
C ASP A 45 -0.68 -4.91 -19.12
N LYS A 46 -0.19 -5.35 -20.30
CA LYS A 46 -1.06 -5.59 -21.48
C LYS A 46 -1.94 -6.82 -21.29
N GLU A 47 -1.52 -7.73 -20.42
CA GLU A 47 -2.17 -8.98 -20.06
C GLU A 47 -3.18 -8.79 -18.93
N GLY A 48 -3.25 -7.60 -18.33
CA GLY A 48 -4.16 -7.24 -17.25
C GLY A 48 -3.65 -7.58 -15.83
N ASN A 49 -2.41 -8.06 -15.69
CA ASN A 49 -1.80 -8.26 -14.39
C ASN A 49 -1.42 -6.91 -13.78
N LEU A 50 -1.55 -6.82 -12.47
CA LEU A 50 -1.32 -5.58 -11.74
C LEU A 50 0.01 -5.56 -11.02
N SER A 51 0.59 -4.37 -10.97
CA SER A 51 1.79 -4.07 -10.18
C SER A 51 1.54 -2.88 -9.28
N LEU A 52 1.94 -2.99 -8.02
CA LEU A 52 1.91 -1.92 -7.04
C LEU A 52 2.97 -0.88 -7.38
N ARG A 53 2.51 0.34 -7.67
CA ARG A 53 3.35 1.50 -7.98
C ARG A 53 3.51 2.42 -6.77
N GLY A 54 2.47 2.57 -5.96
CA GLY A 54 2.51 3.43 -4.79
C GLY A 54 1.51 3.03 -3.73
N ILE A 55 1.70 3.54 -2.53
CA ILE A 55 0.75 3.42 -1.43
C ILE A 55 0.35 4.80 -0.92
N VAL A 56 -0.90 4.98 -0.53
CA VAL A 56 -1.40 6.25 0.00
C VAL A 56 -0.60 6.64 1.24
N SER A 57 0.18 7.71 1.13
CA SER A 57 0.98 8.28 2.21
C SER A 57 0.12 9.17 3.11
N SER A 58 -0.68 10.03 2.49
CA SER A 58 -1.59 10.95 3.15
C SER A 58 -2.73 11.26 2.20
N VAL A 59 -3.95 11.34 2.73
CA VAL A 59 -5.12 11.76 1.95
C VAL A 59 -5.40 13.22 2.29
N LYS A 60 -5.49 14.09 1.28
CA LYS A 60 -6.19 15.37 1.44
C LYS A 60 -7.56 15.25 0.80
N VAL A 61 -8.59 15.49 1.60
CA VAL A 61 -10.01 15.24 1.26
C VAL A 61 -10.64 16.45 0.54
N LYS A 62 -9.84 17.38 0.00
CA LYS A 62 -10.44 18.48 -0.78
C LYS A 62 -11.06 17.90 -2.06
N PRO A 63 -12.21 18.43 -2.52
CA PRO A 63 -12.88 17.97 -3.75
C PRO A 63 -11.94 17.95 -4.97
N ASP A 64 -11.03 18.94 -5.03
CA ASP A 64 -10.03 19.13 -6.10
C ASP A 64 -8.62 18.67 -5.70
N GLY A 65 -8.49 17.99 -4.56
CA GLY A 65 -7.22 17.52 -4.02
C GLY A 65 -6.79 16.20 -4.62
N TYR A 66 -5.52 16.06 -4.96
CA TYR A 66 -4.92 14.77 -5.31
C TYR A 66 -4.63 13.92 -4.06
N ALA A 67 -4.55 12.60 -4.22
CA ALA A 67 -3.94 11.78 -3.17
C ALA A 67 -2.42 11.78 -3.33
N LEU A 68 -1.72 11.82 -2.18
CA LEU A 68 -0.27 11.75 -2.12
C LEU A 68 0.15 10.30 -1.87
N PHE A 69 0.96 9.76 -2.78
CA PHE A 69 1.48 8.40 -2.71
C PHE A 69 2.97 8.40 -2.39
N THR A 70 3.38 7.47 -1.54
CA THR A 70 4.78 7.02 -1.49
C THR A 70 5.02 6.16 -2.74
N ASP A 71 6.04 6.50 -3.52
CA ASP A 71 6.46 5.70 -4.68
C ASP A 71 7.17 4.43 -4.22
N VAL A 72 6.48 3.29 -4.26
CA VAL A 72 7.03 2.00 -3.81
C VAL A 72 8.19 1.55 -4.70
N ALA A 73 8.16 1.86 -6.00
CA ALA A 73 9.22 1.45 -6.93
C ALA A 73 10.57 2.12 -6.59
N SER A 74 10.53 3.33 -6.01
CA SER A 74 11.72 4.03 -5.53
C SER A 74 12.42 3.36 -4.35
N TYR A 75 11.81 2.34 -3.73
CA TYR A 75 12.36 1.60 -2.58
C TYR A 75 12.62 0.13 -2.87
N LEU A 76 12.55 -0.32 -4.13
CA LEU A 76 12.81 -1.73 -4.48
C LEU A 76 14.13 -2.26 -3.90
N PRO A 77 15.28 -1.55 -3.98
CA PRO A 77 16.53 -2.05 -3.41
C PRO A 77 16.42 -2.25 -1.90
N TRP A 78 15.82 -1.30 -1.19
CA TRP A 78 15.62 -1.39 0.27
C TRP A 78 14.65 -2.52 0.63
N ILE A 79 13.55 -2.68 -0.11
CA ILE A 79 12.61 -3.80 0.11
C ILE A 79 13.33 -5.14 -0.06
N GLN A 80 14.14 -5.29 -1.11
CA GLN A 80 14.90 -6.51 -1.40
C GLN A 80 15.93 -6.85 -0.31
N GLU A 81 16.59 -5.83 0.25
CA GLU A 81 17.50 -5.98 1.37
C GLU A 81 16.78 -6.52 2.61
N GLN A 82 15.63 -5.94 2.96
CA GLN A 82 14.88 -6.30 4.17
C GLN A 82 14.26 -7.71 4.10
N ILE A 83 13.84 -8.15 2.92
CA ILE A 83 13.28 -9.49 2.72
C ILE A 83 14.35 -10.58 2.57
N GLY A 84 15.64 -10.21 2.66
CA GLY A 84 16.75 -11.14 2.79
C GLY A 84 17.40 -11.58 1.48
N GLY A 85 17.29 -10.81 0.39
CA GLY A 85 17.95 -11.10 -0.88
C GLY A 85 17.54 -12.43 -1.53
N THR A 86 16.60 -13.18 -0.93
CA THR A 86 15.95 -14.32 -1.54
C THR A 86 15.28 -13.80 -2.80
N ASN A 87 15.58 -14.47 -3.91
CA ASN A 87 14.95 -14.23 -5.19
C ASN A 87 13.46 -13.99 -4.94
N VAL A 88 13.00 -12.74 -5.12
CA VAL A 88 11.59 -12.36 -5.32
C VAL A 88 11.17 -12.88 -6.71
N GLN A 89 11.45 -14.16 -6.90
CA GLN A 89 11.04 -15.10 -7.92
C GLN A 89 10.40 -16.31 -7.20
N THR A 90 9.88 -16.16 -5.97
CA THR A 90 8.68 -16.90 -5.58
C THR A 90 7.59 -16.46 -6.57
N THR A 91 7.65 -17.13 -7.73
CA THR A 91 6.78 -17.10 -8.89
C THR A 91 6.25 -15.70 -9.26
N LEU A 92 7.07 -14.93 -9.99
CA LEU A 92 6.59 -13.78 -10.80
C LEU A 92 5.37 -14.13 -11.67
N SER A 93 5.13 -15.42 -11.92
CA SER A 93 3.96 -15.97 -12.60
C SER A 93 2.65 -15.98 -11.78
N GLU A 94 2.66 -15.65 -10.48
CA GLU A 94 1.49 -15.79 -9.59
C GLU A 94 1.08 -14.50 -8.85
N CYS A 95 1.89 -13.44 -8.86
CA CYS A 95 1.51 -12.15 -8.28
C CYS A 95 0.63 -11.32 -9.22
N GLY A 96 -0.11 -10.36 -8.66
CA GLY A 96 -0.80 -9.32 -9.43
C GLY A 96 -2.01 -9.77 -10.25
N LYS A 97 -2.39 -11.05 -10.16
CA LYS A 97 -3.59 -11.59 -10.79
C LYS A 97 -4.81 -11.23 -9.93
N LYS A 98 -5.78 -10.51 -10.52
CA LYS A 98 -7.10 -10.36 -9.90
C LYS A 98 -7.78 -11.72 -9.82
N ALA A 99 -8.56 -11.95 -8.76
CA ALA A 99 -9.39 -13.14 -8.67
C ALA A 99 -10.38 -13.16 -9.85
N ALA A 100 -10.52 -14.31 -10.51
CA ALA A 100 -11.44 -14.49 -11.63
C ALA A 100 -12.92 -14.43 -11.19
N ILE A 101 -13.19 -14.71 -9.92
CA ILE A 101 -14.52 -14.66 -9.30
C ILE A 101 -14.55 -13.44 -8.38
N ASP A 102 -15.55 -12.58 -8.55
CA ASP A 102 -15.85 -11.51 -7.61
C ASP A 102 -16.46 -12.10 -6.32
N ALA A 103 -15.61 -12.69 -5.48
CA ALA A 103 -15.97 -13.23 -4.17
C ALA A 103 -16.14 -12.11 -3.13
N GLY A 104 -16.69 -10.96 -3.52
CA GLY A 104 -16.82 -9.79 -2.66
C GLY A 104 -15.49 -9.15 -2.28
N ARG A 105 -14.40 -9.49 -2.99
CA ARG A 105 -13.04 -8.99 -2.70
C ARG A 105 -12.25 -8.84 -4.00
N PRO A 106 -12.31 -7.68 -4.66
CA PRO A 106 -11.66 -7.47 -5.96
C PRO A 106 -10.12 -7.40 -5.90
N TRP A 107 -9.54 -7.30 -4.70
CA TRP A 107 -8.10 -7.07 -4.49
C TRP A 107 -7.48 -8.12 -3.54
N PRO A 108 -7.02 -9.28 -4.06
CA PRO A 108 -6.46 -10.39 -3.26
C PRO A 108 -5.32 -10.03 -2.29
N TRP A 109 -4.58 -8.96 -2.56
CA TRP A 109 -3.45 -8.50 -1.77
C TRP A 109 -3.80 -7.47 -0.68
N GLN A 110 -5.03 -6.93 -0.65
CA GLN A 110 -5.40 -5.79 0.20
C GLN A 110 -5.79 -6.17 1.65
N GLY A 111 -4.90 -5.99 2.62
CA GLY A 111 -5.21 -6.21 4.04
C GLY A 111 -5.52 -4.94 4.82
N GLN A 112 -5.97 -5.10 6.06
CA GLN A 112 -6.23 -4.03 7.02
C GLN A 112 -5.54 -4.32 8.33
N VAL A 113 -4.85 -3.31 8.87
CA VAL A 113 -4.25 -3.35 10.20
C VAL A 113 -5.22 -2.71 11.18
N TYR A 114 -5.49 -3.43 12.26
CA TYR A 114 -6.30 -2.95 13.37
C TYR A 114 -5.46 -2.89 14.65
N ARG A 115 -5.81 -1.94 15.51
CA ARG A 115 -5.35 -1.86 16.90
C ARG A 115 -6.52 -2.17 17.82
N ASN A 116 -6.26 -2.93 18.87
CA ASN A 116 -7.19 -3.03 19.99
C ASN A 116 -6.78 -2.01 21.06
N ASP A 117 -7.63 -1.02 21.30
CA ASP A 117 -7.45 -0.01 22.34
C ASP A 117 -8.52 -0.21 23.41
N SER A 118 -8.19 -0.91 24.49
CA SER A 118 -9.08 -1.13 25.63
C SER A 118 -10.47 -1.70 25.24
N GLY A 119 -10.52 -2.60 24.25
CA GLY A 119 -11.75 -3.18 23.72
C GLY A 119 -12.32 -2.45 22.50
N SER A 120 -11.79 -1.27 22.15
CA SER A 120 -12.14 -0.55 20.92
C SER A 120 -11.24 -1.01 19.77
N ILE A 121 -11.81 -1.66 18.77
CA ILE A 121 -11.10 -2.07 17.55
C ILE A 121 -11.06 -0.89 16.58
N GLN A 122 -9.88 -0.34 16.35
CA GLN A 122 -9.68 0.81 15.47
C GLN A 122 -8.88 0.42 14.23
N ARG A 123 -9.39 0.81 13.06
CA ARG A 123 -8.66 0.63 11.79
C ARG A 123 -7.51 1.62 11.73
N VAL A 124 -6.30 1.11 11.53
CA VAL A 124 -5.06 1.88 11.54
C VAL A 124 -4.60 2.19 10.12
N ALA A 125 -4.48 1.17 9.27
CA ALA A 125 -4.02 1.32 7.89
C ALA A 125 -4.51 0.19 6.99
N SER A 126 -4.53 0.46 5.69
CA SER A 126 -4.51 -0.56 4.65
C SER A 126 -3.08 -1.00 4.38
N VAL A 127 -2.91 -2.23 3.90
CA VAL A 127 -1.61 -2.82 3.56
C VAL A 127 -1.72 -3.69 2.32
N ALA A 128 -0.62 -3.90 1.61
CA ALA A 128 -0.57 -4.78 0.46
C ALA A 128 0.39 -5.96 0.68
N ILE A 129 -0.06 -7.18 0.36
CA ILE A 129 0.74 -8.40 0.40
C ILE A 129 1.78 -8.36 -0.72
N ILE A 130 3.07 -8.46 -0.37
CA ILE A 130 4.17 -8.52 -1.35
C ILE A 130 4.91 -9.86 -1.33
N SER A 131 4.72 -10.67 -0.29
CA SER A 131 5.14 -12.07 -0.19
C SER A 131 4.34 -12.79 0.91
N GLU A 132 4.61 -14.07 1.15
CA GLU A 132 3.94 -14.84 2.21
C GLU A 132 4.23 -14.27 3.61
N LEU A 133 5.38 -13.63 3.80
CA LEU A 133 5.84 -13.10 5.09
C LEU A 133 5.83 -11.58 5.20
N PHE A 134 5.73 -10.86 4.09
CA PHE A 134 5.88 -9.41 4.10
C PHE A 134 4.71 -8.68 3.45
N LEU A 135 4.31 -7.60 4.11
CA LEU A 135 3.36 -6.61 3.63
C LEU A 135 4.05 -5.26 3.53
N VAL A 136 3.57 -4.39 2.65
CA VAL A 136 4.00 -3.00 2.58
C VAL A 136 2.93 -2.06 3.15
N SER A 137 3.38 -1.04 3.88
CA SER A 137 2.56 -0.05 4.59
C SER A 137 3.29 1.30 4.70
N PRO A 138 2.62 2.43 4.98
CA PRO A 138 3.31 3.69 5.24
C PRO A 138 3.99 3.68 6.63
N ALA A 139 5.25 4.13 6.73
CA ALA A 139 5.98 4.21 8.01
C ALA A 139 5.39 5.19 9.03
N GLY A 140 4.71 6.24 8.56
CA GLY A 140 4.12 7.29 9.38
C GLY A 140 3.00 6.78 10.28
N VAL A 141 2.31 5.72 9.84
CA VAL A 141 1.29 5.01 10.62
C VAL A 141 1.86 4.51 11.95
N TYR A 142 3.10 4.01 11.95
CA TYR A 142 3.74 3.38 13.11
C TYR A 142 4.67 4.36 13.85
N SER A 143 4.23 5.61 14.01
CA SER A 143 5.04 6.66 14.64
C SER A 143 4.84 6.78 16.14
N SER A 144 3.64 6.51 16.65
CA SER A 144 3.34 6.54 18.09
C SER A 144 3.88 5.29 18.80
N SER A 145 4.03 5.34 20.12
CA SER A 145 4.60 4.23 20.89
C SER A 145 3.74 2.96 20.80
N GLU A 146 2.42 3.15 20.81
CA GLU A 146 1.40 2.11 20.80
C GLU A 146 1.33 1.42 19.44
N LEU A 147 1.55 2.17 18.36
CA LEU A 147 1.57 1.64 17.00
C LEU A 147 2.94 1.08 16.59
N ARG A 148 3.98 1.24 17.42
CA ARG A 148 5.29 0.62 17.19
C ARG A 148 5.40 -0.78 17.79
N ASP A 149 4.55 -1.13 18.75
CA ASP A 149 4.50 -2.47 19.33
C ASP A 149 3.61 -3.39 18.46
N PRO A 150 4.19 -4.38 17.75
CA PRO A 150 3.41 -5.30 16.92
C PRO A 150 2.38 -6.11 17.72
N SER A 151 2.58 -6.30 19.03
CA SER A 151 1.66 -7.07 19.89
C SER A 151 0.29 -6.42 20.03
N GLN A 152 0.21 -5.09 19.79
CA GLN A 152 -1.03 -4.30 19.83
C GLN A 152 -1.81 -4.34 18.52
N LEU A 153 -1.25 -4.96 17.47
CA LEU A 153 -1.77 -4.89 16.12
C LEU A 153 -2.16 -6.27 15.59
N SER A 154 -3.25 -6.29 14.83
CA SER A 154 -3.68 -7.45 14.07
C SER A 154 -3.81 -7.11 12.59
N LEU A 155 -3.42 -8.06 11.75
CA LEU A 155 -3.73 -8.06 10.33
C LEU A 155 -5.06 -8.79 10.13
N THR A 156 -5.93 -8.22 9.32
CA THR A 156 -7.24 -8.79 9.01
C THR A 156 -7.51 -8.67 7.51
N PHE A 157 -8.13 -9.70 6.94
CA PHE A 157 -8.66 -9.69 5.58
C PHE A 157 -10.15 -9.96 5.59
N THR A 158 -10.88 -9.16 4.82
CA THR A 158 -12.35 -9.19 4.76
C THR A 158 -12.85 -9.38 3.34
N SER A 159 -13.91 -10.17 3.16
CA SER A 159 -14.74 -10.21 1.93
C SER A 159 -16.08 -9.50 2.19
N HIS A 160 -16.72 -9.03 1.12
CA HIS A 160 -18.06 -8.44 1.14
C HIS A 160 -19.04 -9.39 0.45
N GLU A 161 -19.65 -10.28 1.21
CA GLU A 161 -20.60 -11.27 0.69
C GLU A 161 -22.02 -10.85 1.12
N SER A 162 -22.95 -10.78 0.16
CA SER A 162 -24.35 -10.37 0.41
C SER A 162 -24.51 -9.03 1.16
N GLY A 163 -23.61 -8.08 0.87
CA GLY A 163 -23.61 -6.75 1.51
C GLY A 163 -23.03 -6.71 2.94
N GLN A 164 -22.54 -7.83 3.46
CA GLN A 164 -21.91 -7.91 4.79
C GLN A 164 -20.41 -8.13 4.69
N ALA A 165 -19.65 -7.37 5.49
CA ALA A 165 -18.20 -7.58 5.61
C ALA A 165 -17.93 -8.78 6.53
N GLN A 166 -17.26 -9.80 6.00
CA GLN A 166 -16.89 -11.00 6.74
C GLN A 166 -15.37 -11.13 6.84
N VAL A 167 -14.87 -11.34 8.06
CA VAL A 167 -13.46 -11.64 8.30
C VAL A 167 -13.21 -13.11 8.00
N PHE A 168 -12.35 -13.42 7.03
CA PHE A 168 -12.00 -14.80 6.69
C PHE A 168 -10.57 -15.19 7.10
N HIS A 169 -9.73 -14.21 7.42
CA HIS A 169 -8.37 -14.45 7.92
C HIS A 169 -7.95 -13.32 8.85
N SER A 170 -7.33 -13.67 9.98
CA SER A 170 -6.65 -12.72 10.86
C SER A 170 -5.44 -13.37 11.51
N GLN A 171 -4.38 -12.59 11.67
CA GLN A 171 -3.16 -13.02 12.36
C GLN A 171 -2.40 -11.84 12.97
N ARG A 172 -1.43 -12.12 13.84
CA ARG A 172 -0.56 -11.10 14.45
C ARG A 172 0.55 -10.65 13.50
N ILE A 173 0.99 -9.42 13.71
CA ILE A 173 2.20 -8.89 13.06
C ILE A 173 3.39 -9.25 13.95
N GLY A 174 4.45 -9.79 13.36
CA GLY A 174 5.66 -10.19 14.08
C GLY A 174 6.63 -9.04 14.28
N LYS A 175 6.87 -8.24 13.23
CA LYS A 175 7.81 -7.12 13.27
C LYS A 175 7.36 -5.99 12.36
N ILE A 176 7.62 -4.76 12.79
CA ILE A 176 7.43 -3.54 11.99
C ILE A 176 8.83 -3.02 11.63
N ILE A 177 9.10 -2.88 10.33
CA ILE A 177 10.38 -2.42 9.79
C ILE A 177 10.12 -1.11 9.05
N ARG A 178 10.37 0.02 9.71
CA ARG A 178 10.25 1.35 9.08
C ARG A 178 11.56 1.66 8.37
N HIS A 179 11.47 2.32 7.22
CA HIS A 179 12.66 2.84 6.56
C HIS A 179 13.45 3.73 7.52
N GLU A 180 14.75 3.50 7.62
CA GLU A 180 15.64 4.06 8.66
C GLU A 180 15.73 5.58 8.55
N LYS A 181 15.58 6.10 7.33
CA LYS A 181 15.54 7.54 7.00
C LYS A 181 14.13 8.14 7.00
N PHE A 182 13.13 7.47 7.57
CA PHE A 182 11.78 8.05 7.68
C PHE A 182 11.80 9.32 8.53
N TYR A 183 11.26 10.41 8.00
CA TYR A 183 11.19 11.69 8.70
C TYR A 183 9.73 12.16 8.84
N PRO A 184 9.16 12.17 10.06
CA PRO A 184 7.74 12.45 10.28
C PRO A 184 7.26 13.79 9.74
N GLU A 185 8.03 14.87 9.92
CA GLU A 185 7.58 16.24 9.58
C GLU A 185 7.35 16.43 8.09
N SER A 186 8.29 15.97 7.25
CA SER A 186 8.13 16.01 5.78
C SER A 186 7.39 14.79 5.21
N GLY A 187 7.20 13.75 6.04
CA GLY A 187 6.83 12.41 5.62
C GLY A 187 7.81 11.80 4.59
N SER A 188 9.08 12.18 4.57
CA SER A 188 10.08 11.59 3.67
C SER A 188 10.37 10.14 4.04
N ASN A 189 10.69 9.30 3.07
CA ASN A 189 10.87 7.85 3.25
C ASN A 189 9.69 7.15 3.95
N ASN A 190 8.45 7.54 3.64
CA ASN A 190 7.23 7.03 4.26
C ASN A 190 6.84 5.62 3.76
N ILE A 191 7.69 4.64 4.05
CA ILE A 191 7.48 3.22 3.73
C ILE A 191 7.96 2.33 4.87
N ALA A 192 7.19 1.28 5.16
CA ALA A 192 7.50 0.26 6.12
C ALA A 192 7.12 -1.11 5.57
N LEU A 193 7.83 -2.14 6.03
CA LEU A 193 7.45 -3.53 5.88
C LEU A 193 6.89 -4.07 7.18
N LEU A 194 5.82 -4.84 7.08
CA LEU A 194 5.29 -5.63 8.19
C LEU A 194 5.68 -7.07 7.93
N GLN A 195 6.53 -7.61 8.80
CA GLN A 195 6.88 -9.02 8.79
C GLN A 195 5.86 -9.77 9.64
N LEU A 196 5.29 -10.81 9.06
CA LEU A 196 4.29 -11.65 9.71
C LEU A 196 4.96 -12.69 10.59
N GLN A 197 4.30 -13.06 11.68
CA GLN A 197 4.79 -14.11 12.56
C GLN A 197 4.70 -15.49 11.89
N THR A 198 3.68 -15.69 11.06
CA THR A 198 3.42 -16.91 10.29
C THR A 198 3.23 -16.57 8.81
N PRO A 199 3.81 -17.34 7.87
CA PRO A 199 3.57 -17.14 6.45
C PRO A 199 2.09 -17.28 6.08
N LEU A 200 1.61 -16.40 5.21
CA LEU A 200 0.30 -16.51 4.59
C LEU A 200 0.23 -17.74 3.70
N ARG A 201 -0.94 -18.38 3.67
CA ARG A 201 -1.26 -19.44 2.71
C ARG A 201 -2.04 -18.83 1.56
N PHE A 202 -1.43 -18.75 0.39
CA PHE A 202 -2.09 -18.17 -0.77
C PHE A 202 -3.25 -19.03 -1.27
N SER A 203 -4.26 -18.35 -1.81
CA SER A 203 -5.50 -18.90 -2.37
C SER A 203 -6.07 -17.90 -3.37
N GLU A 204 -7.18 -18.24 -4.03
CA GLU A 204 -7.88 -17.30 -4.92
C GLU A 204 -8.28 -15.98 -4.22
N ARG A 205 -8.58 -16.05 -2.92
CA ARG A 205 -8.96 -14.89 -2.11
C ARG A 205 -7.78 -14.19 -1.47
N LEU A 206 -6.55 -14.72 -1.54
CA LEU A 206 -5.40 -14.16 -0.86
C LEU A 206 -4.12 -14.46 -1.65
N SER A 207 -3.58 -13.46 -2.34
CA SER A 207 -2.41 -13.59 -3.19
C SER A 207 -1.59 -12.29 -3.19
N PRO A 208 -0.30 -12.33 -3.55
CA PRO A 208 0.56 -11.15 -3.51
C PRO A 208 0.32 -10.22 -4.72
N ILE A 209 0.62 -8.94 -4.55
CA ILE A 209 0.73 -7.98 -5.66
C ILE A 209 2.17 -7.97 -6.18
N CYS A 210 2.35 -7.85 -7.50
CA CYS A 210 3.67 -7.61 -8.05
C CYS A 210 4.15 -6.20 -7.67
N LEU A 211 5.47 -5.98 -7.59
CA LEU A 211 6.02 -4.63 -7.43
C LEU A 211 6.37 -4.06 -8.80
N TRP A 212 5.96 -2.82 -9.08
CA TRP A 212 6.28 -2.16 -10.34
C TRP A 212 7.79 -1.93 -10.48
N ARG A 213 8.38 -2.42 -11.58
CA ARG A 213 9.82 -2.30 -11.89
C ARG A 213 10.16 -1.37 -13.07
N GLY A 214 9.15 -0.72 -13.67
CA GLY A 214 9.40 0.30 -14.71
C GLY A 214 10.06 1.55 -14.13
N ASP A 215 10.53 2.48 -14.98
CA ASP A 215 11.23 3.67 -14.51
C ASP A 215 10.31 4.47 -13.57
N PRO A 216 10.76 4.81 -12.34
CA PRO A 216 10.03 5.73 -11.46
C PRO A 216 9.70 7.09 -12.10
N LYS A 217 10.37 7.47 -13.18
CA LYS A 217 10.14 8.67 -13.99
C LYS A 217 9.11 8.47 -15.10
N ASP A 218 8.68 7.24 -15.39
CA ASP A 218 7.60 6.93 -16.32
C ASP A 218 6.24 7.29 -15.69
N LEU A 219 6.06 8.57 -15.40
CA LEU A 219 4.79 9.16 -14.95
C LEU A 219 3.77 9.27 -16.11
N ASN A 220 4.21 8.95 -17.34
CA ASN A 220 3.46 8.98 -18.58
C ASN A 220 2.94 7.58 -18.99
N VAL A 221 2.57 6.72 -18.03
CA VAL A 221 1.71 5.58 -18.40
C VAL A 221 0.37 6.17 -18.82
N ASN A 222 0.19 6.29 -20.14
CA ASN A 222 -0.99 6.84 -20.79
C ASN A 222 -2.25 6.23 -20.16
N ASN A 223 -3.04 7.11 -19.56
CA ASN A 223 -4.32 6.86 -18.88
C ASN A 223 -5.43 6.30 -19.80
N SER A 224 -5.10 5.72 -20.96
CA SER A 224 -6.07 5.29 -21.98
C SER A 224 -6.67 3.89 -21.72
N ASN A 225 -6.08 3.08 -20.83
CA ASN A 225 -6.46 1.67 -20.67
C ASN A 225 -7.19 1.35 -19.35
N LEU A 226 -7.77 2.35 -18.67
CA LEU A 226 -8.62 2.16 -17.48
C LEU A 226 -10.06 2.65 -17.70
N ARG A 227 -10.58 2.48 -18.93
CA ARG A 227 -12.02 2.62 -19.18
C ARG A 227 -12.76 1.34 -18.80
#